data_AF-A0A316XAJ6-F1
#
_entry.id   AF-A0A316XAJ6-F1
#
_cell.length_a   1.000
_cell.length_b   1.000
_cell.length_c   1.000
_cell.angle_alpha   90.00
_cell.angle_beta   90.00
_cell.angle_gamma   90.00
#
_symmetry.space_group_name_H-M   'P 1'
#
loop_
_entity.id
_entity.type
_entity.pdbx_description
1 polymer ?
#
loop_
_entity_poly.entity_id
_entity_poly.type
_entity_poly.pdbx_seq_one_letter_code
_entity_poly.pdbx_strand_id
1 'polypeptide(L)'
;MAINLQKGQTIDLRKNDRGESVYDLSKVTIGLGWDVRKQGGGFFGKLFSKEAEYDLDAVAFLLDGNGKVANLGKTVQTNDGRQMGLYQGDVIFFNSMQHPSGNVWLTGDNRTGAGDGDDEQIIVKLDQLDQSYQKIVFLVTIYQGRTNNQHFGMIENAFIRAVDATGKEITKYSLSGDSSMNGMCAMVFAEAYRHNGDWKFRAVGEPHHTDNFIDVLRQQYAYSN
;
A
#
# COMPACT_ATOMS: atom_id res chain seq x y z
N MET A 1 17.77 12.56 -5.83
CA MET A 1 17.83 11.79 -4.57
C MET A 1 16.41 11.36 -4.24
N ALA A 2 16.22 10.14 -3.76
CA ALA A 2 14.91 9.70 -3.26
C ALA A 2 14.56 10.46 -1.98
N ILE A 3 13.27 10.69 -1.74
CA ILE A 3 12.81 11.38 -0.54
C ILE A 3 12.56 10.33 0.56
N ASN A 4 13.24 10.48 1.69
CA ASN A 4 12.92 9.74 2.90
C ASN A 4 11.88 10.54 3.69
N LEU A 5 10.73 9.95 3.89
CA LEU A 5 9.65 10.59 4.61
C LEU A 5 9.81 10.44 6.11
N GLN A 6 9.48 11.52 6.81
CA GLN A 6 9.31 11.52 8.26
C GLN A 6 7.82 11.46 8.60
N LYS A 7 7.51 11.09 9.85
CA LYS A 7 6.13 10.97 10.34
C LYS A 7 5.31 12.24 10.09
N GLY A 8 4.13 12.10 9.50
CA GLY A 8 3.20 13.21 9.25
C GLY A 8 3.69 14.21 8.20
N GLN A 9 4.74 13.87 7.47
CA GLN A 9 5.31 14.73 6.44
C GLN A 9 4.59 14.53 5.12
N THR A 10 3.91 15.57 4.65
CA THR A 10 3.37 15.62 3.29
C THR A 10 4.32 16.34 2.36
N ILE A 11 4.73 15.71 1.26
CA ILE A 11 5.56 16.36 0.23
C ILE A 11 4.94 16.17 -1.14
N ASP A 12 4.62 17.29 -1.81
CA ASP A 12 4.24 17.32 -3.23
C ASP A 12 5.53 17.33 -4.06
N LEU A 13 5.76 16.23 -4.79
CA LEU A 13 6.96 16.03 -5.58
C LEU A 13 6.78 16.74 -6.92
N ARG A 14 6.98 18.06 -6.90
CA ARG A 14 6.91 18.90 -8.09
C ARG A 14 8.20 18.86 -8.88
N LYS A 15 8.06 19.34 -10.11
CA LYS A 15 9.11 19.69 -11.05
C LYS A 15 10.30 20.35 -10.33
N ASN A 16 11.53 20.09 -10.80
CA ASN A 16 12.75 20.70 -10.24
C ASN A 16 12.72 22.24 -10.36
N ASP A 17 13.74 22.92 -9.84
CA ASP A 17 13.90 24.38 -9.93
C ASP A 17 13.87 24.93 -11.38
N ARG A 18 13.96 24.05 -12.39
CA ARG A 18 13.88 24.38 -13.82
C ARG A 18 12.51 24.10 -14.44
N GLY A 19 11.53 23.64 -13.67
CA GLY A 19 10.19 23.33 -14.16
C GLY A 19 10.09 22.00 -14.94
N GLU A 20 11.09 21.12 -14.84
CA GLU A 20 11.09 19.80 -15.48
C GLU A 20 10.56 18.74 -14.53
N SER A 21 9.74 17.81 -15.04
CA SER A 21 9.29 16.65 -14.26
C SER A 21 10.51 15.79 -13.90
N VAL A 22 10.77 15.66 -12.61
CA VAL A 22 11.95 14.92 -12.10
C VAL A 22 11.76 13.40 -12.19
N TYR A 23 10.52 12.97 -12.35
CA TYR A 23 10.10 11.57 -12.38
C TYR A 23 9.18 11.33 -13.57
N ASP A 24 9.30 10.16 -14.18
CA ASP A 24 8.40 9.71 -15.24
C ASP A 24 7.18 9.03 -14.61
N LEU A 25 6.11 9.81 -14.42
CA LEU A 25 4.84 9.36 -13.85
C LEU A 25 3.88 8.78 -14.89
N SER A 26 4.37 8.28 -16.03
CA SER A 26 3.56 7.41 -16.91
C SER A 26 3.19 6.09 -16.21
N LYS A 27 4.09 5.59 -15.36
CA LYS A 27 3.90 4.41 -14.52
C LYS A 27 4.45 4.67 -13.13
N VAL A 28 3.76 4.15 -12.11
CA VAL A 28 4.29 4.08 -10.75
C VAL A 28 4.21 2.63 -10.26
N THR A 29 5.25 2.20 -9.57
CA THR A 29 5.29 0.94 -8.81
C THR A 29 5.41 1.28 -7.34
N ILE A 30 4.46 0.80 -6.54
CA ILE A 30 4.54 0.82 -5.08
C ILE A 30 5.09 -0.53 -4.64
N GLY A 31 6.27 -0.52 -4.05
CA GLY A 31 6.93 -1.71 -3.51
C GLY A 31 6.84 -1.74 -1.99
N LEU A 32 6.45 -2.88 -1.45
CA LEU A 32 6.39 -3.18 -0.02
C LEU A 32 7.38 -4.31 0.25
N GLY A 33 8.25 -4.14 1.25
CA GLY A 33 9.19 -5.18 1.66
C GLY A 33 9.32 -5.22 3.19
N TRP A 34 9.47 -6.41 3.77
CA TRP A 34 9.64 -6.58 5.20
C TRP A 34 10.36 -7.87 5.58
N ASP A 35 11.09 -7.83 6.69
CA ASP A 35 11.69 -9.02 7.29
C ASP A 35 10.94 -9.43 8.56
N VAL A 36 10.64 -10.73 8.65
CA VAL A 36 10.17 -11.30 9.91
C VAL A 36 11.36 -11.60 10.82
N ARG A 37 11.31 -11.07 12.04
CA ARG A 37 12.26 -11.43 13.10
C ARG A 37 12.29 -12.94 13.29
N LYS A 38 13.39 -13.58 12.88
CA LYS A 38 13.73 -14.92 13.36
C LYS A 38 14.06 -14.80 14.84
N GLN A 39 13.13 -15.15 15.72
CA GLN A 39 13.45 -15.23 17.14
C GLN A 39 14.63 -16.20 17.31
N GLY A 40 15.76 -15.69 17.78
CA GLY A 40 17.00 -16.44 18.00
C GLY A 40 16.80 -17.48 19.09
N GLY A 41 16.23 -18.63 18.75
CA GLY A 41 16.17 -19.81 19.59
C GLY A 41 17.40 -20.66 19.35
N GLY A 42 18.29 -20.77 20.35
CA GLY A 42 19.29 -21.83 20.40
C GLY A 42 18.65 -23.22 20.23
N PHE A 43 19.47 -24.27 20.16
CA PHE A 43 19.07 -25.66 19.81
C PHE A 43 17.83 -26.23 20.56
N PHE A 44 17.41 -25.62 21.68
CA PHE A 44 16.20 -25.95 22.45
C PHE A 44 14.92 -25.14 22.10
N GLY A 45 15.01 -23.98 21.45
CA GLY A 45 13.87 -23.10 21.12
C GLY A 45 13.08 -23.53 19.88
N LYS A 46 13.74 -24.17 18.91
CA LYS A 46 13.14 -24.64 17.64
C LYS A 46 12.02 -25.67 17.78
N LEU A 47 11.91 -26.33 18.94
CA LEU A 47 10.89 -27.36 19.16
C LEU A 47 9.57 -26.81 19.71
N PHE A 48 9.54 -25.54 20.14
CA PHE A 48 8.37 -24.93 20.81
C PHE A 48 8.00 -23.52 20.32
N SER A 49 8.81 -22.86 19.51
CA SER A 49 8.47 -21.55 18.93
C SER A 49 7.71 -21.72 17.62
N LYS A 50 6.39 -21.50 17.64
CA LYS A 50 5.64 -21.18 16.42
C LYS A 50 6.11 -19.80 15.98
N GLU A 51 6.90 -19.73 14.90
CA GLU A 51 7.30 -18.43 14.32
C GLU A 51 6.03 -17.66 13.96
N ALA A 52 5.91 -16.42 14.45
CA ALA A 52 4.79 -15.57 14.12
C ALA A 52 4.98 -15.06 12.70
N GLU A 53 4.15 -15.53 11.77
CA GLU A 53 4.11 -15.02 10.39
C GLU A 53 3.54 -13.61 10.40
N TYR A 54 4.23 -12.66 9.77
CA TYR A 54 3.73 -11.32 9.52
C TYR A 54 3.39 -11.22 8.05
N ASP A 55 2.14 -10.91 7.79
CA ASP A 55 1.53 -10.83 6.47
C ASP A 55 1.12 -9.37 6.27
N LEU A 56 1.85 -8.64 5.43
CA LEU A 56 1.57 -7.24 5.13
C LEU A 56 0.98 -7.16 3.73
N ASP A 57 -0.18 -6.52 3.63
CA ASP A 57 -0.89 -6.36 2.37
C ASP A 57 -0.68 -4.96 1.80
N ALA A 58 -0.28 -4.88 0.54
CA ALA A 58 -0.39 -3.65 -0.25
C ALA A 58 -1.83 -3.47 -0.78
N VAL A 59 -2.39 -2.27 -0.59
CA VAL A 59 -3.74 -1.93 -1.03
C VAL A 59 -3.75 -0.59 -1.78
N ALA A 60 -4.56 -0.50 -2.85
CA ALA A 60 -4.79 0.74 -3.58
C ALA A 60 -6.28 1.05 -3.78
N PHE A 61 -6.66 2.31 -3.59
CA PHE A 61 -7.99 2.83 -3.89
C PHE A 61 -7.91 3.78 -5.08
N LEU A 62 -8.65 3.49 -6.15
CA LEU A 62 -8.84 4.41 -7.27
C LEU A 62 -10.03 5.30 -6.96
N LEU A 63 -9.82 6.61 -7.05
CA LEU A 63 -10.77 7.63 -6.61
C LEU A 63 -11.16 8.52 -7.78
N ASP A 64 -12.44 8.85 -7.82
CA ASP A 64 -13.03 9.77 -8.78
C ASP A 64 -12.71 11.24 -8.46
N GLY A 65 -13.31 12.17 -9.22
CA GLY A 65 -13.15 13.61 -9.02
C GLY A 65 -13.65 14.15 -7.68
N ASN A 66 -14.47 13.38 -6.94
CA ASN A 66 -14.91 13.71 -5.59
C ASN A 66 -13.97 13.13 -4.51
N GLY A 67 -12.90 12.46 -4.92
CA GLY A 67 -11.98 11.78 -4.02
C GLY A 67 -12.58 10.52 -3.40
N LYS A 68 -13.55 9.89 -4.09
CA LYS A 68 -14.26 8.72 -3.60
C LYS A 68 -14.11 7.52 -4.52
N VAL A 69 -14.16 6.32 -3.95
CA VAL A 69 -14.28 5.08 -4.73
C VAL A 69 -15.67 5.03 -5.36
N ALA A 70 -15.74 5.10 -6.69
CA ALA A 70 -17.00 5.13 -7.43
C ALA A 70 -17.60 3.73 -7.61
N ASN A 71 -16.77 2.73 -7.88
CA ASN A 71 -17.19 1.35 -8.08
C ASN A 71 -16.62 0.44 -6.98
N LEU A 72 -17.48 0.08 -6.02
CA LEU A 72 -17.16 -0.89 -4.96
C LEU A 72 -17.21 -2.36 -5.43
N GLY A 73 -17.25 -2.61 -6.74
CA GLY A 73 -17.22 -3.96 -7.30
C GLY A 73 -18.43 -4.81 -6.90
N LYS A 74 -18.23 -6.12 -6.89
CA LYS A 74 -19.26 -7.12 -6.61
C LYS A 74 -18.94 -7.89 -5.35
N THR A 75 -19.98 -8.42 -4.73
CA THR A 75 -19.84 -9.51 -3.75
C THR A 75 -19.85 -10.83 -4.50
N VAL A 76 -18.78 -11.62 -4.32
CA VAL A 76 -18.65 -12.96 -4.87
C VAL A 76 -18.50 -14.00 -3.76
N GLN A 77 -18.87 -15.23 -4.03
CA GLN A 77 -18.55 -16.36 -3.16
C GLN A 77 -17.25 -17.00 -3.61
N THR A 78 -16.34 -17.20 -2.66
CA THR A 78 -15.08 -17.93 -2.87
C THR A 78 -15.34 -19.44 -2.84
N ASN A 79 -14.37 -20.22 -3.30
CA ASN A 79 -14.49 -21.69 -3.38
C ASN A 79 -14.71 -22.36 -2.01
N ASP A 80 -14.31 -21.72 -0.92
CA ASP A 80 -14.53 -22.15 0.47
C ASP A 80 -15.84 -21.62 1.08
N GLY A 81 -16.71 -21.02 0.26
CA GLY A 81 -18.05 -20.56 0.65
C GLY A 81 -18.07 -19.20 1.37
N ARG A 82 -16.94 -18.52 1.51
CA ARG A 82 -16.89 -17.17 2.10
C ARG A 82 -17.41 -16.14 1.10
N GLN A 83 -17.99 -15.06 1.61
CA GLN A 83 -18.37 -13.91 0.78
C GLN A 83 -17.26 -12.88 0.79
N MET A 84 -16.91 -12.38 -0.39
CA MET A 84 -15.87 -11.40 -0.61
C MET A 84 -16.44 -10.23 -1.40
N GLY A 85 -16.43 -9.04 -0.80
CA GLY A 85 -16.81 -7.79 -1.48
C GLY A 85 -15.65 -7.18 -2.25
N LEU A 86 -15.90 -6.06 -2.93
CA LEU A 86 -14.90 -5.27 -3.65
C LEU A 86 -14.28 -5.96 -4.88
N TYR A 87 -14.75 -7.14 -5.25
CA TYR A 87 -14.20 -7.88 -6.39
C TYR A 87 -14.47 -7.16 -7.71
N GLN A 88 -13.42 -6.99 -8.51
CA GLN A 88 -13.48 -6.25 -9.79
C GLN A 88 -14.04 -4.82 -9.62
N GLY A 89 -13.75 -4.19 -8.48
CA GLY A 89 -14.02 -2.77 -8.24
C GLY A 89 -12.78 -1.90 -8.45
N ASP A 90 -12.88 -0.68 -7.97
CA ASP A 90 -11.82 0.35 -7.95
C ASP A 90 -10.85 0.17 -6.76
N VAL A 91 -10.88 -1.00 -6.11
CA VAL A 91 -10.03 -1.33 -4.96
C VAL A 91 -9.18 -2.54 -5.30
N ILE A 92 -7.87 -2.40 -5.14
CA ILE A 92 -6.86 -3.43 -5.44
C ILE A 92 -6.24 -3.90 -4.15
N PHE A 93 -6.28 -5.21 -3.94
CA PHE A 93 -5.81 -5.93 -2.76
C PHE A 93 -5.68 -7.42 -3.09
N PHE A 94 -5.15 -8.24 -2.17
CA PHE A 94 -4.85 -9.68 -2.38
C PHE A 94 -6.00 -10.49 -3.01
N ASN A 95 -7.24 -10.11 -2.73
CA ASN A 95 -8.46 -10.79 -3.17
C ASN A 95 -9.08 -10.22 -4.47
N SER A 96 -8.62 -9.05 -4.92
CA SER A 96 -8.99 -8.43 -6.21
C SER A 96 -7.73 -7.79 -6.81
N MET A 97 -6.80 -8.64 -7.25
CA MET A 97 -5.45 -8.24 -7.61
C MET A 97 -5.34 -7.42 -8.91
N GLN A 98 -6.39 -7.35 -9.71
CA GLN A 98 -6.36 -6.63 -10.98
C GLN A 98 -7.60 -5.74 -11.14
N HIS A 99 -7.36 -4.49 -11.54
CA HIS A 99 -8.42 -3.56 -11.87
C HIS A 99 -9.06 -3.94 -13.21
N PRO A 100 -10.39 -3.78 -13.40
CA PRO A 100 -11.06 -4.12 -14.65
C PRO A 100 -10.49 -3.44 -15.91
N SER A 101 -9.84 -2.27 -15.77
CA SER A 101 -9.17 -1.60 -16.90
C SER A 101 -7.88 -2.29 -17.37
N GLY A 102 -7.30 -3.20 -16.55
CA GLY A 102 -6.00 -3.82 -16.80
C GLY A 102 -4.79 -2.90 -16.53
N ASN A 103 -5.00 -1.65 -16.10
CA ASN A 103 -3.93 -0.66 -15.90
C ASN A 103 -3.42 -0.59 -14.46
N VAL A 104 -4.03 -1.31 -13.54
CA VAL A 104 -3.59 -1.44 -12.14
C VAL A 104 -3.63 -2.89 -11.72
N TRP A 105 -2.55 -3.38 -11.12
CA TRP A 105 -2.48 -4.73 -10.60
C TRP A 105 -1.50 -4.88 -9.44
N LEU A 106 -1.79 -5.83 -8.56
CA LEU A 106 -0.91 -6.37 -7.52
C LEU A 106 -0.16 -7.58 -8.12
N THR A 107 1.15 -7.66 -7.92
CA THR A 107 2.00 -8.70 -8.55
C THR A 107 1.95 -10.06 -7.85
N GLY A 108 1.52 -10.09 -6.59
CA GLY A 108 1.54 -11.26 -5.73
C GLY A 108 1.04 -10.91 -4.33
N ASP A 109 0.61 -11.92 -3.60
CA ASP A 109 0.31 -11.86 -2.17
C ASP A 109 1.44 -12.64 -1.45
N ASN A 110 2.38 -11.93 -0.82
CA ASN A 110 3.50 -12.54 -0.10
C ASN A 110 3.20 -12.55 1.39
N ARG A 111 2.80 -13.72 1.88
CA ARG A 111 2.30 -13.85 3.25
C ARG A 111 3.39 -13.97 4.32
N THR A 112 4.66 -13.96 3.91
CA THR A 112 5.79 -14.33 4.78
C THR A 112 6.92 -13.32 4.82
N GLY A 113 6.99 -12.39 3.85
CA GLY A 113 8.15 -11.53 3.65
C GLY A 113 9.41 -12.31 3.23
N ALA A 114 9.24 -13.49 2.60
CA ALA A 114 10.35 -14.28 2.11
C ALA A 114 10.82 -13.74 0.76
N GLY A 115 11.97 -13.06 0.73
CA GLY A 115 12.54 -12.48 -0.48
C GLY A 115 13.57 -11.40 -0.16
N ASP A 116 14.26 -10.90 -1.18
CA ASP A 116 15.04 -9.68 -1.08
C ASP A 116 14.31 -8.56 -1.84
N GLY A 117 14.17 -7.39 -1.22
CA GLY A 117 13.64 -6.20 -1.89
C GLY A 117 12.14 -5.99 -1.67
N ASP A 118 11.38 -5.86 -2.76
CA ASP A 118 9.93 -5.68 -2.67
C ASP A 118 9.25 -7.05 -2.69
N ASP A 119 8.69 -7.45 -1.56
CA ASP A 119 7.90 -8.67 -1.38
C ASP A 119 6.56 -8.60 -2.10
N GLU A 120 5.93 -7.42 -2.09
CA GLU A 120 4.71 -7.13 -2.85
C GLU A 120 4.85 -5.85 -3.67
N GLN A 121 4.20 -5.82 -4.83
CA GLN A 121 4.17 -4.63 -5.67
C GLN A 121 2.79 -4.35 -6.24
N ILE A 122 2.33 -3.11 -6.10
CA ILE A 122 1.22 -2.56 -6.89
C ILE A 122 1.80 -1.75 -8.04
N ILE A 123 1.43 -2.09 -9.27
CA ILE A 123 1.86 -1.39 -10.47
C ILE A 123 0.66 -0.66 -11.07
N VAL A 124 0.88 0.60 -11.43
CA VAL A 124 -0.14 1.49 -12.00
C VAL A 124 0.41 2.13 -13.26
N LYS A 125 -0.28 1.94 -14.40
CA LYS A 125 -0.05 2.72 -15.63
C LYS A 125 -0.93 3.97 -15.59
N LEU A 126 -0.40 5.05 -15.04
CA LEU A 126 -1.12 6.27 -14.74
C LEU A 126 -1.63 6.98 -16.00
N ASP A 127 -0.82 7.01 -17.06
CA ASP A 127 -1.16 7.62 -18.35
C ASP A 127 -2.30 6.91 -19.10
N GLN A 128 -2.50 5.61 -18.82
CA GLN A 128 -3.55 4.79 -19.40
C GLN A 128 -4.86 4.78 -18.58
N LEU A 129 -4.89 5.45 -17.42
CA LEU A 129 -6.12 5.53 -16.63
C LEU A 129 -7.15 6.48 -17.24
N ASP A 130 -8.41 6.06 -17.16
CA ASP A 130 -9.56 6.86 -17.61
C ASP A 130 -9.63 8.21 -16.87
N GLN A 131 -10.23 9.22 -17.51
CA GLN A 131 -10.37 10.57 -16.92
C GLN A 131 -11.36 10.63 -15.76
N SER A 132 -12.18 9.63 -15.54
CA SER A 132 -12.98 9.49 -14.32
C SER A 132 -12.12 9.36 -13.07
N TYR A 133 -10.94 8.73 -13.14
CA TYR A 133 -10.04 8.57 -12.00
C TYR A 133 -9.10 9.77 -11.87
N GLN A 134 -9.22 10.48 -10.75
CA GLN A 134 -8.47 11.71 -10.48
C GLN A 134 -7.42 11.52 -9.40
N LYS A 135 -7.53 10.47 -8.59
CA LYS A 135 -6.59 10.18 -7.51
C LYS A 135 -6.49 8.69 -7.28
N ILE A 136 -5.33 8.24 -6.80
CA ILE A 136 -5.10 6.89 -6.30
C ILE A 136 -4.43 7.03 -4.94
N VAL A 137 -4.97 6.34 -3.94
CA VAL A 137 -4.38 6.28 -2.60
C VAL A 137 -3.78 4.90 -2.40
N PHE A 138 -2.55 4.85 -1.90
CA PHE A 138 -1.82 3.63 -1.60
C PHE A 138 -1.65 3.50 -0.09
N LEU A 139 -1.92 2.33 0.42
CA LEU A 139 -1.81 2.01 1.83
C LEU A 139 -1.27 0.60 2.03
N VAL A 140 -0.77 0.36 3.23
CA VAL A 140 -0.31 -0.95 3.70
C VAL A 140 -1.08 -1.32 4.95
N THR A 141 -1.45 -2.59 5.09
CA THR A 141 -2.08 -3.14 6.31
C THR A 141 -1.35 -4.40 6.77
N ILE A 142 -1.48 -4.74 8.05
CA ILE A 142 -1.05 -6.06 8.56
C ILE A 142 -2.28 -6.95 8.61
N TYR A 143 -2.28 -8.04 7.85
CA TYR A 143 -3.38 -8.99 7.81
C TYR A 143 -3.66 -9.56 9.21
N GLN A 144 -4.89 -9.35 9.72
CA GLN A 144 -5.31 -9.77 11.05
C GLN A 144 -4.40 -9.27 12.19
N GLY A 145 -3.68 -8.16 11.99
CA GLY A 145 -2.70 -7.67 12.94
C GLY A 145 -3.26 -7.47 14.35
N ARG A 146 -4.50 -7.00 14.49
CA ARG A 146 -5.14 -6.81 15.80
C ARG A 146 -5.42 -8.14 16.49
N THR A 147 -5.94 -9.12 15.75
CA THR A 147 -6.22 -10.46 16.28
C THR A 147 -4.93 -11.17 16.70
N ASN A 148 -3.86 -10.97 15.94
CA ASN A 148 -2.55 -11.58 16.19
C ASN A 148 -1.66 -10.76 17.14
N ASN A 149 -2.14 -9.62 17.66
CA ASN A 149 -1.36 -8.66 18.46
C ASN A 149 -0.08 -8.17 17.75
N GLN A 150 -0.13 -8.04 16.43
CA GLN A 150 0.93 -7.54 15.57
C GLN A 150 0.70 -6.08 15.19
N HIS A 151 1.79 -5.32 15.10
CA HIS A 151 1.79 -3.94 14.63
C HIS A 151 3.14 -3.61 13.98
N PHE A 152 3.22 -2.53 13.21
CA PHE A 152 4.42 -2.18 12.43
C PHE A 152 5.68 -2.06 13.30
N GLY A 153 5.56 -1.55 14.53
CA GLY A 153 6.69 -1.50 15.47
C GLY A 153 7.32 -2.85 15.88
N MET A 154 6.71 -4.00 15.55
CA MET A 154 7.25 -5.33 15.83
C MET A 154 8.04 -5.94 14.65
N ILE A 155 7.90 -5.37 13.45
CA ILE A 155 8.48 -5.89 12.22
C ILE A 155 9.84 -5.23 11.99
N GLU A 156 10.82 -5.98 11.48
CA GLU A 156 12.14 -5.46 11.14
C GLU A 156 12.26 -5.19 9.65
N ASN A 157 13.09 -4.21 9.30
CA ASN A 157 13.36 -3.80 7.92
C ASN A 157 12.13 -3.59 7.02
N ALA A 158 10.95 -3.34 7.60
CA ALA A 158 9.75 -3.05 6.86
C ALA A 158 9.84 -1.66 6.24
N PHE A 159 9.55 -1.58 4.95
CA PHE A 159 9.49 -0.34 4.22
C PHE A 159 8.42 -0.41 3.13
N ILE A 160 7.93 0.76 2.77
CA ILE A 160 7.14 0.96 1.55
C ILE A 160 7.79 2.06 0.74
N ARG A 161 7.86 1.88 -0.58
CA ARG A 161 8.48 2.82 -1.51
C ARG A 161 7.67 3.00 -2.77
N ALA A 162 7.87 4.12 -3.44
CA ALA A 162 7.34 4.39 -4.76
C ALA A 162 8.48 4.56 -5.76
N VAL A 163 8.31 4.01 -6.95
CA VAL A 163 9.29 4.01 -8.03
C VAL A 163 8.59 4.45 -9.33
N ASP A 164 9.25 5.27 -10.12
CA ASP A 164 8.72 5.78 -11.39
C ASP A 164 8.90 4.78 -12.56
N ALA A 165 8.46 5.15 -13.76
CA ALA A 165 8.53 4.28 -14.94
C ALA A 165 9.96 3.86 -15.33
N THR A 166 10.97 4.66 -14.96
CA THR A 166 12.39 4.41 -15.26
C THR A 166 13.08 3.55 -14.20
N GLY A 167 12.38 3.19 -13.11
CA GLY A 167 12.98 2.49 -11.98
C GLY A 167 13.60 3.43 -10.94
N LYS A 168 13.38 4.74 -11.04
CA LYS A 168 13.92 5.72 -10.09
C LYS A 168 13.02 5.82 -8.86
N GLU A 169 13.62 5.63 -7.68
CA GLU A 169 12.90 5.76 -6.41
C GLU A 169 12.44 7.22 -6.19
N ILE A 170 11.13 7.37 -6.06
CA ILE A 170 10.42 8.61 -5.82
C ILE A 170 10.52 8.95 -4.33
N THR A 171 10.03 8.02 -3.50
CA THR A 171 10.00 8.19 -2.04
C THR A 171 10.03 6.83 -1.34
N LYS A 172 10.55 6.80 -0.12
CA LYS A 172 10.59 5.62 0.75
C LYS A 172 10.18 6.00 2.18
N TYR A 173 9.43 5.12 2.83
CA TYR A 173 9.04 5.22 4.23
C TYR A 173 9.47 3.95 4.95
N SER A 174 10.16 4.08 6.09
CA SER A 174 10.50 2.95 6.94
C SER A 174 9.40 2.75 7.98
N LEU A 175 8.82 1.56 8.00
CA LEU A 175 7.76 1.14 8.94
C LEU A 175 8.36 0.60 10.25
N SER A 176 9.62 0.20 10.23
CA SER A 176 10.36 -0.37 11.36
C SER A 176 11.11 0.65 12.19
N GLY A 177 11.41 0.30 13.44
CA GLY A 177 12.37 1.02 14.28
C GLY A 177 11.85 2.33 14.91
N ASP A 178 10.60 2.71 14.66
CA ASP A 178 9.95 3.85 15.29
C ASP A 178 8.89 3.40 16.30
N SER A 179 9.08 3.76 17.57
CA SER A 179 8.10 3.55 18.66
C SER A 179 6.71 4.14 18.36
N SER A 180 6.65 5.11 17.46
CA SER A 180 5.42 5.76 17.05
C SER A 180 4.53 4.89 16.14
N MET A 181 5.07 3.78 15.63
CA MET A 181 4.37 2.72 14.91
C MET A 181 3.83 1.61 15.84
N ASN A 182 4.02 1.74 17.16
CA ASN A 182 3.47 0.80 18.12
C ASN A 182 1.94 0.86 18.15
N GLY A 183 1.31 -0.29 17.98
CA GLY A 183 -0.14 -0.42 17.90
C GLY A 183 -0.77 0.11 16.60
N MET A 184 0.04 0.47 15.60
CA MET A 184 -0.43 0.86 14.26
C MET A 184 -0.39 -0.37 13.33
N CYS A 185 -1.50 -0.65 12.67
CA CYS A 185 -1.66 -1.83 11.81
C CYS A 185 -2.01 -1.48 10.37
N ALA A 186 -2.25 -0.20 10.07
CA ALA A 186 -2.44 0.31 8.72
C ALA A 186 -1.73 1.66 8.53
N MET A 187 -1.34 1.99 7.31
CA MET A 187 -0.74 3.29 6.98
C MET A 187 -1.12 3.72 5.56
N VAL A 188 -1.68 4.92 5.42
CA VAL A 188 -1.78 5.60 4.14
C VAL A 188 -0.40 6.16 3.79
N PHE A 189 0.25 5.56 2.81
CA PHE A 189 1.63 5.86 2.46
C PHE A 189 1.73 7.08 1.56
N ALA A 190 1.00 7.07 0.45
CA ALA A 190 1.11 8.09 -0.58
C ALA A 190 -0.14 8.15 -1.45
N GLU A 191 -0.25 9.22 -2.23
CA GLU A 191 -1.25 9.35 -3.28
C GLU A 191 -0.63 9.82 -4.60
N ALA A 192 -1.13 9.27 -5.70
CA ALA A 192 -0.96 9.85 -7.03
C ALA A 192 -2.24 10.62 -7.36
N TYR A 193 -2.15 11.84 -7.87
CA TYR A 193 -3.34 12.64 -8.20
C TYR A 193 -3.12 13.49 -9.44
N ARG A 194 -4.20 13.74 -10.18
CA ARG A 194 -4.18 14.62 -11.35
C ARG A 194 -4.28 16.07 -10.92
N HIS A 195 -3.48 16.92 -11.56
CA HIS A 195 -3.54 18.35 -11.38
C HIS A 195 -3.17 19.02 -12.70
N ASN A 196 -4.12 19.76 -13.28
CA ASN A 196 -3.99 20.39 -14.60
C ASN A 196 -3.65 19.40 -15.74
N GLY A 197 -4.21 18.20 -15.68
CA GLY A 197 -4.01 17.15 -16.70
C GLY A 197 -2.77 16.27 -16.47
N ASP A 198 -1.82 16.71 -15.65
CA ASP A 198 -0.63 15.93 -15.32
C ASP A 198 -0.83 15.14 -14.01
N TRP A 199 -0.22 13.96 -13.94
CA TRP A 199 -0.09 13.23 -12.68
C TRP A 199 0.97 13.87 -11.79
N LYS A 200 0.67 13.96 -10.50
CA LYS A 200 1.57 14.33 -9.43
C LYS A 200 1.59 13.23 -8.38
N PHE A 201 2.68 13.18 -7.63
CA PHE A 201 2.85 12.24 -6.54
C PHE A 201 3.03 13.00 -5.24
N ARG A 202 2.30 12.59 -4.21
CA ARG A 202 2.36 13.15 -2.87
C ARG A 202 2.55 12.05 -1.85
N ALA A 203 3.62 12.16 -1.08
CA ALA A 203 3.82 11.38 0.11
C ALA A 203 2.86 11.82 1.24
N VAL A 204 2.35 10.88 2.04
CA VAL A 204 1.39 11.15 3.13
C VAL A 204 1.94 10.66 4.49
N GLY A 205 2.18 9.37 4.66
CA GLY A 205 2.71 8.78 5.90
C GLY A 205 1.77 8.92 7.11
N GLU A 206 0.49 8.58 6.94
CA GLU A 206 -0.53 8.65 7.99
C GLU A 206 -0.85 7.24 8.54
N PRO A 207 -0.43 6.91 9.78
CA PRO A 207 -0.70 5.62 10.39
C PRO A 207 -2.08 5.54 11.04
N HIS A 208 -2.65 4.33 11.07
CA HIS A 208 -3.93 4.01 11.70
C HIS A 208 -3.83 2.76 12.59
N HIS A 209 -4.67 2.74 13.63
CA HIS A 209 -4.79 1.61 14.56
C HIS A 209 -5.56 0.40 14.00
N THR A 210 -6.38 0.59 12.97
CA THR A 210 -7.12 -0.51 12.34
C THR A 210 -6.17 -1.39 11.52
N ASP A 211 -6.44 -2.69 11.48
CA ASP A 211 -5.83 -3.66 10.56
C ASP A 211 -6.71 -3.93 9.34
N ASN A 212 -7.88 -3.29 9.25
CA ASN A 212 -8.82 -3.48 8.16
C ASN A 212 -8.88 -2.23 7.27
N PHE A 213 -8.37 -2.35 6.05
CA PHE A 213 -8.40 -1.24 5.08
C PHE A 213 -9.83 -0.77 4.75
N ILE A 214 -10.86 -1.61 4.94
CA ILE A 214 -12.25 -1.23 4.70
C ILE A 214 -12.68 -0.11 5.66
N ASP A 215 -12.12 -0.06 6.87
CA ASP A 215 -12.42 1.02 7.80
C ASP A 215 -11.88 2.36 7.29
N VAL A 216 -10.64 2.36 6.76
CA VAL A 216 -10.03 3.53 6.13
C VAL A 216 -10.84 3.96 4.90
N LEU A 217 -11.21 3.00 4.05
CA LEU A 217 -12.08 3.21 2.90
C LEU A 217 -13.39 3.90 3.31
N ARG A 218 -14.12 3.34 4.28
CA ARG A 218 -15.43 3.88 4.70
C ARG A 218 -15.34 5.26 5.34
N GLN A 219 -14.33 5.49 6.17
CA GLN A 219 -14.19 6.75 6.89
C GLN A 219 -13.80 7.91 5.99
N GLN A 220 -12.95 7.67 4.99
CA GLN A 220 -12.33 8.75 4.22
C GLN A 220 -12.70 8.75 2.74
N TYR A 221 -12.86 7.57 2.12
CA TYR A 221 -12.87 7.40 0.66
C TYR A 221 -14.15 6.78 0.09
N ALA A 222 -15.12 6.43 0.92
CA ALA A 222 -16.45 6.02 0.48
C ALA A 222 -17.41 7.23 0.43
N TYR A 223 -18.41 7.12 -0.43
CA TYR A 223 -19.56 8.01 -0.38
C TYR A 223 -20.31 7.79 0.94
N SER A 224 -20.72 8.88 1.58
CA SER A 224 -21.63 8.81 2.72
C SER A 224 -22.97 8.28 2.21
N ASN A 225 -23.45 7.18 2.82
CA ASN A 225 -24.82 6.72 2.64
C ASN A 225 -25.80 7.62 3.39
#